data_AF-J5KG85-F1
#
_entry.id   AF-J5KG85-F1
#
_cell.length_a   1.000
_cell.length_b   1.000
_cell.length_c   1.000
_cell.angle_alpha   90.00
_cell.angle_beta   90.00
_cell.angle_gamma   90.00
#
_symmetry.space_group_name_H-M   'P 1'
#
loop_
_entity.id
_entity.type
_entity.pdbx_description
1 polymer ?
#
loop_
_entity_poly.entity_id
_entity_poly.type
_entity_poly.pdbx_seq_one_letter_code
_entity_poly.pdbx_strand_id
1 'polypeptide(L)' 'MFNFAFNSFEEAIYMNGHGIYVWIVLFIVVSCITIFFITYRKKIQKIKKKLNESN' A
#
# COMPACT_ATOMS: atom_id res chain seq x y z
N MET A 1 18.10 -15.42 4.10
CA MET A 1 18.61 -14.92 5.39
C MET A 1 18.35 -13.43 5.42
N PHE A 2 17.33 -12.97 6.15
CA PHE A 2 17.04 -11.54 6.27
C PHE A 2 18.04 -10.95 7.26
N ASN A 3 19.19 -10.47 6.77
CA ASN A 3 20.08 -9.63 7.55
C ASN A 3 19.51 -8.22 7.53
N PHE A 4 18.62 -7.94 8.49
CA PHE A 4 18.13 -6.59 8.68
C PHE A 4 19.30 -5.71 9.14
N ALA A 5 19.43 -4.53 8.56
CA ALA A 5 20.45 -3.55 8.93
C ALA A 5 20.16 -2.87 10.29
N PHE A 6 19.09 -3.28 10.99
CA PHE A 6 18.59 -2.68 12.21
C PHE A 6 18.47 -3.74 13.30
N ASN A 7 18.89 -3.40 14.51
CA ASN A 7 18.87 -4.30 15.66
C ASN A 7 17.54 -4.24 16.43
N SER A 8 16.72 -3.21 16.18
CA SER A 8 15.41 -3.05 16.81
C SER A 8 14.38 -2.40 15.88
N PHE A 9 13.10 -2.57 16.21
CA PHE A 9 12.00 -1.90 15.52
C PHE A 9 12.06 -0.38 15.66
N GLU A 10 12.48 0.13 16.81
CA GLU A 10 12.62 1.57 17.04
C GLU A 10 13.72 2.17 16.16
N GLU A 11 14.86 1.46 16.03
CA GLU A 11 15.95 1.85 15.15
C GLU A 11 15.53 1.82 13.67
N ALA A 12 14.71 0.85 13.26
CA ALA A 12 14.15 0.77 11.92
C ALA A 12 13.09 1.87 11.65
N ILE A 13 12.38 2.35 12.67
CA ILE A 13 11.39 3.43 12.53
C ILE A 13 12.08 4.79 12.49
N TYR A 14 13.01 5.03 13.40
CA TYR A 14 13.68 6.32 13.55
C TYR A 14 14.82 6.50 12.52
N MET A 15 15.52 5.43 12.18
CA MET A 15 16.71 5.39 11.30
C MET A 15 17.61 6.63 11.47
N ASN A 16 18.03 6.91 12.71
CA ASN A 16 18.84 8.08 13.06
C ASN A 16 18.33 9.43 12.47
N GLY A 17 17.01 9.63 12.46
CA GLY A 17 16.34 10.82 11.90
C GLY A 17 16.00 10.74 10.40
N HIS A 18 16.48 9.73 9.68
CA HIS A 18 16.15 9.51 8.27
C HIS A 18 14.87 8.70 8.04
N GLY A 19 14.36 8.02 9.06
CA GLY A 19 13.25 7.07 8.91
C GLY A 19 11.97 7.75 8.42
N ILE A 20 11.73 8.99 8.86
CA ILE A 20 10.53 9.75 8.49
C ILE A 20 10.38 9.91 6.97
N TYR A 21 11.47 10.15 6.23
CA TYR A 21 11.42 10.30 4.78
C TYR A 21 11.09 8.98 4.09
N VAL A 22 11.69 7.88 4.56
CA VAL A 22 11.46 6.54 4.01
C VAL A 22 10.01 6.12 4.24
N TRP A 23 9.49 6.32 5.45
CA TRP A 23 8.11 5.97 5.80
C TRP A 23 7.09 6.81 5.04
N ILE A 24 7.34 8.11 4.82
CA ILE A 24 6.46 8.96 4.01
C ILE A 24 6.40 8.46 2.57
N VAL A 25 7.55 8.19 1.94
CA VAL A 25 7.59 7.70 0.55
C VAL A 25 6.89 6.34 0.46
N LEU A 26 7.19 5.42 1.38
CA LEU A 26 6.54 4.12 1.45
C LEU A 26 5.01 4.27 1.59
N PHE A 27 4.57 5.17 2.47
CA PHE A 27 3.15 5.43 2.70
C PHE A 27 2.45 5.96 1.45
N ILE A 28 3.08 6.86 0.70
CA ILE A 28 2.56 7.38 -0.57
C ILE A 28 2.41 6.25 -1.59
N VAL A 29 3.46 5.43 -1.77
CA VAL A 29 3.45 4.32 -2.73
C VAL A 29 2.37 3.30 -2.37
N VAL A 30 2.30 2.89 -1.10
CA VAL A 30 1.28 1.96 -0.61
C VAL A 30 -0.11 2.53 -0.84
N SER A 31 -0.32 3.82 -0.53
CA SER A 31 -1.60 4.49 -0.75
C SER A 31 -2.01 4.51 -2.22
N CYS A 32 -1.08 4.79 -3.14
CA CYS A 32 -1.34 4.75 -4.58
C CYS A 32 -1.78 3.35 -5.04
N ILE A 33 -1.08 2.31 -4.60
CA ILE A 33 -1.40 0.92 -4.92
C ILE A 33 -2.79 0.56 -4.35
N THR A 34 -3.05 0.91 -3.10
CA THR A 34 -4.34 0.65 -2.45
C THR A 34 -5.49 1.34 -3.19
N ILE A 35 -5.34 2.62 -3.56
CA ILE A 35 -6.34 3.38 -4.32
C ILE A 35 -6.59 2.74 -5.69
N PHE A 36 -5.53 2.30 -6.37
CA PHE A 36 -5.63 1.61 -7.65
C PHE A 36 -6.46 0.32 -7.51
N PHE A 37 -6.13 -0.52 -6.53
CA PHE A 37 -6.87 -1.76 -6.26
C PHE A 37 -8.33 -1.50 -5.90
N ILE A 38 -8.63 -0.52 -5.05
CA ILE A 38 -10.00 -0.16 -4.68
C ILE A 38 -10.79 0.29 -5.91
N THR A 39 -10.20 1.17 -6.72
CA THR A 39 -10.84 1.70 -7.93
C THR A 39 -11.12 0.58 -8.94
N TYR A 40 -10.15 -0.30 -9.14
CA TYR A 40 -10.29 -1.44 -10.04
C TYR A 40 -11.36 -2.41 -9.56
N ARG A 41 -11.38 -2.73 -8.25
CA ARG A 41 -12.40 -3.57 -7.64
C ARG A 41 -13.80 -2.98 -7.78
N LYS A 42 -13.96 -1.67 -7.56
CA LYS A 42 -15.23 -0.94 -7.79
C LYS A 42 -15.67 -1.02 -9.25
N LYS A 43 -14.76 -0.86 -10.21
CA LYS A 43 -15.07 -1.01 -11.64
C LYS A 43 -15.53 -2.42 -11.99
N ILE A 44 -14.82 -3.45 -11.52
CA ILE A 44 -15.22 -4.85 -11.73
C ILE A 44 -16.61 -5.12 -11.14
N GLN A 45 -16.88 -4.67 -9.91
CA GLN A 45 -18.19 -4.83 -9.30
C GLN A 45 -19.30 -4.12 -10.09
N LYS A 46 -19.02 -2.93 -10.64
CA LYS A 46 -19.96 -2.21 -11.50
C LYS A 46 -20.26 -2.96 -12.79
N ILE A 47 -19.24 -3.54 -13.42
CA ILE A 47 -19.41 -4.39 -14.62
C ILE A 47 -20.20 -5.64 -14.28
N LYS A 48 -19.86 -6.33 -13.18
CA LYS A 48 -20.58 -7.51 -12.70
C LYS A 48 -22.06 -7.21 -12.44
N LYS A 49 -22.36 -6.07 -11.82
CA LYS A 49 -23.74 -5.63 -11.57
C LYS A 49 -24.50 -5.42 -12.88
N LYS A 50 -23.90 -4.70 -13.84
CA LYS A 50 -24.49 -4.49 -15.19
C LYS A 50 -24.74 -5.80 -15.94
N LEU A 51 -23.82 -6.77 -15.82
CA LEU A 51 -23.94 -8.07 -16.49
C LEU A 51 -25.08 -8.91 -15.89
N ASN A 52 -25.26 -8.88 -14.56
CA ASN A 52 -26.36 -9.56 -13.88
C ASN A 52 -27.72 -8.88 -14.09
N GLU A 53 -27.77 -7.57 -14.32
CA GLU A 53 -29.02 -6.85 -14.65
C GLU A 53 -29.45 -7.03 -16.12
N SER A 54 -28.56 -7.57 -16.97
CA SER A 54 -28.79 -7.79 -18.41
C SER A 54 -29.21 -9.23 -18.76
N ASN A 55 -29.19 -10.15 -17.78
CA ASN A 55 -29.74 -11.51 -17.87
C ASN A 55 -31.09 -11.56 -17.15
#